data_AF-A0A127I639-F1
#
_entry.id   AF-A0A127I639-F1
#
_cell.length_a   1.000
_cell.length_b   1.000
_cell.length_c   1.000
_cell.angle_alpha   90.00
_cell.angle_beta   90.00
_cell.angle_gamma   90.00
#
_symmetry.space_group_name_H-M   'P 1'
#
loop_
_entity.id
_entity.type
_entity.pdbx_description
1 polymer ?
#
loop_
_entity_poly.entity_id
_entity_poly.type
_entity_poly.pdbx_seq_one_letter_code
_entity_poly.pdbx_strand_id
1 'polypeptide(L)'
;MNVDRNLEKEVLTRLLHAHPQGLGKEVLDNYRGEKEVASVLAFLQDRGLIKDGHVTTDAAGEYALNLPIKLTASGVDEARKLESETL
;
A
#
# COMPACT_ATOMS: atom_id res chain seq x y z
N MET A 1 10.67 10.70 -2.81
CA MET A 1 9.24 11.00 -2.62
C MET A 1 9.00 11.21 -1.14
N ASN A 2 8.24 12.24 -0.75
CA ASN A 2 7.86 12.46 0.65
C ASN A 2 6.47 11.84 0.83
N VAL A 3 6.43 10.55 1.18
CA VAL A 3 5.18 9.84 1.42
C VAL A 3 4.67 10.23 2.81
N ASP A 4 3.39 10.58 2.92
CA ASP A 4 2.79 10.87 4.23
C ASP A 4 2.82 9.60 5.10
N ARG A 5 3.50 9.70 6.25
CA ARG A 5 3.72 8.56 7.15
C ARG A 5 2.43 8.04 7.78
N ASN A 6 1.39 8.88 7.93
CA ASN A 6 0.08 8.42 8.39
C ASN A 6 -0.62 7.61 7.30
N LEU A 7 -0.52 8.05 6.05
CA LEU A 7 -1.08 7.32 4.92
C LEU A 7 -0.33 5.99 4.68
N GLU A 8 1.00 6.00 4.74
CA GLU A 8 1.82 4.77 4.68
C GLU A 8 1.36 3.74 5.72
N LYS A 9 1.23 4.20 6.97
CA LYS A 9 0.76 3.38 8.08
C LYS A 9 -0.65 2.86 7.85
N GLU A 10 -1.59 3.69 7.42
CA GLU A 10 -2.96 3.25 7.16
C GLU A 10 -3.02 2.20 6.04
N VAL A 11 -2.29 2.42 4.94
CA VAL A 11 -2.21 1.46 3.83
C VAL A 11 -1.60 0.13 4.29
N LEU A 12 -0.49 0.18 5.04
CA LEU A 12 0.15 -1.02 5.59
C LEU A 12 -0.73 -1.77 6.58
N THR A 13 -1.39 -1.07 7.50
CA THR A 13 -2.32 -1.68 8.45
C THR A 13 -3.51 -2.32 7.74
N ARG A 14 -4.10 -1.64 6.73
CA ARG A 14 -5.15 -2.25 5.91
C ARG A 14 -4.63 -3.50 5.20
N LEU A 15 -3.45 -3.44 4.59
CA LEU A 15 -2.82 -4.58 3.93
C LEU A 15 -2.56 -5.76 4.88
N LEU A 16 -2.27 -5.48 6.15
CA LEU A 16 -2.07 -6.48 7.19
C LEU A 16 -3.39 -7.15 7.60
N HIS A 17 -4.47 -6.38 7.73
CA HIS A 17 -5.81 -6.86 8.10
C HIS A 17 -6.64 -7.34 6.91
N ALA A 18 -6.12 -7.18 5.70
CA ALA A 18 -6.82 -7.59 4.49
C ALA A 18 -6.96 -9.09 4.39
N HIS A 19 -7.94 -9.50 3.58
CA HIS A 19 -8.21 -10.89 3.30
C HIS A 19 -6.95 -11.59 2.77
N PRO A 20 -6.77 -12.92 2.99
CA PRO A 20 -5.67 -13.69 2.38
C PRO A 20 -5.61 -13.59 0.84
N GLN A 21 -6.67 -13.11 0.21
CA GLN A 21 -6.71 -12.82 -1.23
C GLN A 21 -5.99 -11.51 -1.61
N GLY A 22 -5.64 -10.65 -0.64
CA GLY A 22 -5.05 -9.32 -0.81
C GLY A 22 -6.08 -8.20 -0.81
N LEU A 23 -5.63 -6.93 -0.84
CA LEU A 23 -6.52 -5.78 -1.03
C LEU A 23 -6.83 -5.60 -2.52
N GLY A 24 -8.10 -5.38 -2.80
CA GLY A 24 -8.59 -4.91 -4.11
C GLY A 24 -8.66 -3.38 -4.19
N LYS A 25 -9.61 -2.88 -4.97
CA LYS A 25 -9.85 -1.43 -5.15
C LYS A 25 -10.30 -0.75 -3.86
N GLU A 26 -10.70 -1.52 -2.86
CA GLU A 26 -11.13 -1.05 -1.54
C GLU A 26 -10.05 -0.22 -0.80
N VAL A 27 -8.77 -0.38 -1.16
CA VAL A 27 -7.68 0.47 -0.62
C VAL A 27 -7.84 1.93 -1.05
N LEU A 28 -8.48 2.16 -2.21
CA LEU A 28 -8.73 3.47 -2.80
C LEU A 28 -10.09 4.03 -2.40
N ASP A 29 -11.13 3.19 -2.26
CA ASP A 29 -12.49 3.62 -1.95
C ASP A 29 -12.60 4.46 -0.67
N ASN A 30 -11.75 4.17 0.32
CA ASN A 30 -11.76 4.86 1.61
C ASN A 30 -10.81 6.07 1.68
N TYR A 31 -10.08 6.40 0.61
CA TYR A 31 -9.11 7.50 0.62
C TYR A 31 -9.43 8.54 -0.47
N ARG A 32 -9.58 9.81 -0.08
CA ARG A 32 -9.66 10.93 -1.02
C ARG A 32 -8.26 11.23 -1.58
N GLY A 33 -7.80 10.41 -2.53
CA GLY A 33 -6.53 10.63 -3.21
C GLY A 33 -5.92 9.35 -3.76
N GLU A 34 -6.46 8.85 -4.88
CA GLU A 34 -5.91 7.66 -5.55
C GLU A 34 -4.42 7.81 -5.89
N LYS A 35 -3.99 9.02 -6.25
CA LYS A 35 -2.57 9.34 -6.53
C LYS A 35 -1.67 9.22 -5.29
N GLU A 36 -2.18 9.63 -4.13
CA GLU A 36 -1.44 9.55 -2.86
C GLU A 36 -1.27 8.09 -2.45
N VAL A 37 -2.35 7.31 -2.51
CA VAL A 37 -2.32 5.87 -2.23
C VAL A 37 -1.41 5.14 -3.21
N ALA A 38 -1.48 5.46 -4.51
CA ALA A 38 -0.60 4.88 -5.50
C ALA A 38 0.88 5.24 -5.27
N SER A 39 1.19 6.47 -4.86
CA SER A 39 2.55 6.89 -4.49
C SER A 39 3.08 6.09 -3.30
N VAL A 40 2.25 5.85 -2.28
CA VAL A 40 2.60 5.01 -1.12
C VAL A 40 2.85 3.58 -1.55
N LEU A 41 1.95 3.00 -2.34
CA LEU A 41 2.08 1.63 -2.81
C LEU A 41 3.33 1.46 -3.69
N ALA A 42 3.68 2.46 -4.50
CA ALA A 42 4.92 2.47 -5.28
C ALA A 42 6.15 2.51 -4.36
N PHE A 43 6.10 3.30 -3.28
CA PHE A 43 7.15 3.33 -2.27
C PHE A 43 7.29 1.98 -1.52
N LEU A 44 6.18 1.34 -1.16
CA LEU A 44 6.19 0.00 -0.56
C LEU A 44 6.74 -1.06 -1.52
N GLN A 45 6.45 -0.92 -2.82
CA GLN A 45 6.99 -1.78 -3.88
C GLN A 45 8.50 -1.63 -4.02
N ASP A 46 9.00 -0.39 -4.06
CA ASP A 46 10.43 -0.07 -4.13
C ASP A 46 11.19 -0.66 -2.94
N ARG A 47 10.57 -0.63 -1.75
CA ARG A 47 11.11 -1.26 -0.53
C ARG A 47 10.96 -2.79 -0.48
N GLY A 48 10.29 -3.41 -1.45
CA GLY A 48 10.03 -4.86 -1.45
C GLY A 48 9.05 -5.34 -0.38
N LEU A 49 8.18 -4.45 0.12
CA LEU A 49 7.20 -4.73 1.17
C LEU A 49 5.89 -5.32 0.63
N ILE A 50 5.61 -5.15 -0.67
CA ILE A 50 4.44 -5.71 -1.34
C ILE A 50 4.81 -6.71 -2.44
N LYS A 51 3.90 -7.64 -2.72
CA LYS A 51 3.96 -8.67 -3.76
C LYS A 51 2.59 -8.89 -4.39
N ASP A 52 2.58 -9.65 -5.49
CA ASP A 52 1.42 -9.99 -6.34
C ASP A 52 0.78 -8.78 -7.04
N GLY A 53 0.59 -7.67 -6.33
CA GLY A 53 0.14 -6.40 -6.89
C GLY A 53 1.28 -5.39 -7.04
N HIS A 54 1.16 -4.52 -8.04
CA HIS A 54 2.17 -3.51 -8.34
C HIS A 54 1.53 -2.23 -8.88
N VAL A 55 2.15 -1.10 -8.55
CA VAL A 55 1.79 0.21 -9.08
C VAL A 55 2.59 0.44 -10.34
N THR A 56 1.89 0.78 -11.42
CA THR A 56 2.50 1.30 -12.63
C THR A 56 2.04 2.73 -12.82
N THR A 57 2.95 3.58 -13.28
CA THR A 57 2.60 4.92 -13.73
C THR A 57 2.81 4.95 -15.23
N ASP A 58 1.79 5.35 -15.98
CA ASP A 58 1.91 5.48 -17.41
C ASP A 58 2.64 6.79 -17.80
N ALA A 59 2.89 6.96 -19.10
CA ALA A 59 3.54 8.17 -19.62
C ALA A 59 2.68 9.45 -19.46
N ALA A 60 1.38 9.32 -19.18
CA ALA A 60 0.47 10.42 -18.91
C ALA A 60 0.43 10.81 -17.41
N GLY A 61 1.11 10.05 -16.54
CA GLY A 61 1.10 10.26 -15.11
C GLY A 61 -0.15 9.70 -14.41
N GLU A 62 -0.89 8.81 -15.08
CA GLU A 62 -1.97 8.05 -14.47
C GLU A 62 -1.41 6.82 -13.76
N TYR A 63 -1.86 6.61 -12.53
CA TYR A 63 -1.47 5.44 -11.75
C TYR A 63 -2.40 4.28 -12.05
N ALA A 64 -1.86 3.20 -12.60
CA ALA A 64 -2.55 1.93 -12.77
C ALA A 64 -2.14 0.96 -11.67
N LEU A 65 -3.13 0.51 -10.90
CA LEU A 65 -2.97 -0.44 -9.80
C LEU A 65 -3.30 -1.85 -10.27
N ASN A 66 -2.30 -2.73 -10.22
CA ASN A 66 -2.50 -4.14 -10.44
C ASN A 66 -2.85 -4.80 -9.11
N LEU A 67 -4.07 -5.31 -9.03
CA LEU A 67 -4.66 -5.91 -7.85
C LEU A 67 -4.83 -7.42 -8.08
N PRO A 68 -4.82 -8.25 -7.01
CA PRO A 68 -4.76 -7.86 -5.60
C PRO A 68 -3.34 -7.55 -5.10
N ILE A 69 -3.20 -6.57 -4.20
CA ILE A 69 -1.93 -6.25 -3.54
C ILE A 69 -1.83 -7.04 -2.23
N LYS A 70 -0.68 -7.68 -2.00
CA LYS A 70 -0.38 -8.44 -0.79
C LYS A 70 0.92 -7.97 -0.17
N LEU A 71 1.06 -8.12 1.14
CA LEU A 71 2.34 -7.89 1.81
C LEU A 71 3.28 -9.07 1.59
N THR A 72 4.58 -8.77 1.49
CA THR A 72 5.64 -9.73 1.73
C THR A 72 5.78 -10.00 3.22
N ALA A 73 6.59 -11.00 3.60
CA ALA A 73 6.90 -11.23 5.02
C ALA A 73 7.44 -9.95 5.69
N SER A 74 8.35 -9.24 5.01
CA SER A 74 8.89 -7.97 5.47
C SER A 74 7.84 -6.86 5.56
N GLY A 75 6.89 -6.81 4.61
CA GLY A 75 5.77 -5.86 4.68
C GLY A 75 4.84 -6.12 5.87
N VAL A 76 4.58 -7.40 6.18
CA VAL A 76 3.79 -7.80 7.36
C VAL A 76 4.48 -7.37 8.65
N ASP A 77 5.80 -7.59 8.76
CA ASP A 77 6.56 -7.17 9.94
C ASP A 77 6.56 -5.64 10.12
N GLU A 78 6.74 -4.89 9.03
CA GLU A 78 6.72 -3.43 9.06
C GLU A 78 5.32 -2.89 9.45
N ALA A 79 4.27 -3.45 8.86
CA ALA A 79 2.89 -3.09 9.20
C ALA A 79 2.58 -3.35 10.69
N ARG A 80 3.00 -4.50 11.22
CA ARG A 80 2.83 -4.83 12.65
C ARG A 80 3.58 -3.89 13.58
N LYS A 81 4.79 -3.48 13.21
CA LYS A 81 5.57 -2.49 13.98
C LYS A 81 4.83 -1.15 14.03
N LEU A 82 4.40 -0.65 12.88
CA LEU A 82 3.69 0.62 12.78
C LEU A 82 2.34 0.60 13.50
N GLU A 83 1.61 -0.50 13.43
CA GLU A 83 0.37 -0.71 14.19
C GLU A 83 0.63 -0.63 15.70
N SER A 84 1.68 -1.31 16.18
CA SER A 84 2.06 -1.33 17.60
C SER A 84 2.51 0.04 18.13
N GLU A 85 3.07 0.92 17.28
CA GLU A 85 3.43 2.30 17.65
C GLU A 85 2.22 3.23 17.86
N THR A 86 0.98 2.75 17.66
CA THR A 86 -0.25 3.55 17.86
C THR A 86 -0.98 3.28 19.18
N LEU A 87 -0.56 2.27 19.93
CA LEU A 87 -1.14 1.85 21.22
C LEU A 87 -0.33 2.41 22.38
#